data_AF-A0AA38PUA3-F1
#
_entry.id   AF-A0AA38PUA3-F1
#
_cell.length_a   1.000
_cell.length_b   1.000
_cell.length_c   1.000
_cell.angle_alpha   90.00
_cell.angle_beta   90.00
_cell.angle_gamma   90.00
#
_symmetry.space_group_name_H-M   'P 1'
#
loop_
_entity.id
_entity.type
_entity.pdbx_description
1 polymer ?
#
loop_
_entity_poly.entity_id
_entity_poly.type
_entity_poly.pdbx_seq_one_letter_code
_entity_poly.pdbx_strand_id
1 'polypeptide(L)' 'MGKGQQSCFYVYLPQFTSLLYLVHGSLARAGKVKSQTPKVEAQEKKKTPKGRAKKRILYNRRFVNVTTLPGGKRRM' A
#
# COMPACT_ATOMS: atom_id res chain seq x y z
N MET A 1 -35.24 19.57 48.99
CA MET A 1 -35.78 18.43 49.75
C MET A 1 -36.35 17.43 48.76
N GLY A 2 -36.00 16.15 48.89
CA GLY A 2 -36.44 15.09 47.97
C GLY A 2 -35.31 14.14 47.61
N LYS A 3 -34.82 13.40 48.60
CA LYS A 3 -33.90 12.28 48.45
C LYS A 3 -34.63 11.09 47.80
N GLY A 4 -34.10 10.53 46.73
CA GLY A 4 -34.33 9.14 46.31
C GLY A 4 -32.95 8.51 46.07
N GLN A 5 -32.38 7.83 47.08
CA GLN A 5 -32.34 6.36 47.15
C GLN A 5 -31.85 5.77 45.81
N GLN A 6 -30.54 5.61 45.60
CA GLN A 6 -29.74 4.45 46.03
C GLN A 6 -30.46 3.10 45.86
N SER A 7 -30.36 2.56 44.65
CA SER A 7 -30.22 1.12 44.39
C SER A 7 -29.19 1.01 43.25
N CYS A 8 -27.90 0.80 43.56
CA CYS A 8 -27.30 -0.52 43.80
C CYS A 8 -27.75 -1.54 42.75
N PHE A 9 -26.75 -2.20 42.12
CA PHE A 9 -26.85 -3.22 41.07
C PHE A 9 -26.89 -2.73 39.62
N TYR A 10 -25.73 -2.34 39.09
CA TYR A 10 -25.14 -3.03 37.93
C TYR A 10 -23.62 -2.74 37.89
N VAL A 11 -22.95 -3.00 39.01
CA VAL A 11 -21.49 -3.20 39.03
C VAL A 11 -21.29 -4.71 38.94
N TYR A 12 -21.43 -5.27 37.74
CA TYR A 12 -21.01 -6.63 37.44
C TYR A 12 -20.31 -6.64 36.09
N LEU A 13 -19.11 -6.06 36.08
CA LEU A 13 -18.05 -6.50 35.19
C LEU A 13 -17.07 -7.28 36.07
N PRO A 14 -17.03 -8.60 35.91
CA PRO A 14 -15.74 -9.20 35.71
C PRO A 14 -15.76 -10.25 34.59
N GLN A 15 -14.83 -10.08 33.65
CA GLN A 15 -14.08 -11.17 33.02
C GLN A 15 -14.83 -12.08 32.03
N PHE A 16 -15.07 -11.58 30.82
CA PHE A 16 -15.07 -12.45 29.63
C PHE A 16 -14.43 -11.75 28.41
N THR A 17 -13.31 -11.08 28.62
CA THR A 17 -12.58 -10.33 27.58
C THR A 17 -11.18 -10.88 27.32
N SER A 18 -10.95 -12.19 27.46
CA SER A 18 -9.59 -12.74 27.36
C SER A 18 -9.38 -14.03 26.55
N LEU A 19 -10.39 -14.60 25.87
CA LEU A 19 -10.20 -15.85 25.10
C LEU A 19 -10.75 -15.83 23.67
N LEU A 20 -10.56 -14.74 22.93
CA LEU A 20 -10.55 -14.77 21.46
C LEU A 20 -9.33 -14.01 20.91
N TYR A 21 -8.18 -14.25 21.51
CA TYR A 21 -6.88 -13.93 20.92
C TYR A 21 -6.14 -15.25 20.66
N LEU A 22 -6.41 -15.92 19.53
CA LEU A 22 -5.39 -16.68 18.80
C LEU A 22 -5.84 -17.09 17.39
N VAL A 23 -6.24 -16.13 16.57
CA VAL A 23 -6.05 -16.27 15.11
C VAL A 23 -5.24 -15.06 14.68
N HIS A 24 -3.92 -15.23 14.60
CA HIS A 24 -3.03 -14.19 14.13
C HIS A 24 -3.32 -13.89 12.65
N GLY A 25 -4.17 -12.87 12.45
CA GLY A 25 -4.58 -12.40 11.13
C GLY A 25 -6.09 -12.22 11.00
N SER A 26 -6.65 -11.20 11.65
CA SER A 26 -8.04 -10.81 11.39
C SER A 26 -8.20 -10.37 9.92
N LEU A 27 -9.10 -11.01 9.17
CA LEU A 27 -9.42 -10.66 7.79
C LEU A 27 -9.96 -9.23 7.63
N ALA A 28 -10.37 -8.60 8.72
CA ALA A 28 -10.87 -7.21 8.76
C ALA A 28 -9.88 -6.17 8.18
N ARG A 29 -8.60 -6.50 8.05
CA ARG A 29 -7.57 -5.60 7.47
C ARG A 29 -7.26 -5.89 6.00
N ALA A 30 -7.87 -6.91 5.40
CA ALA A 30 -7.64 -7.27 4.01
C ALA A 30 -8.09 -6.13 3.08
N GLY A 31 -7.25 -5.78 2.09
CA GLY A 31 -7.59 -4.76 1.09
C GLY A 31 -7.56 -3.29 1.54
N LYS A 32 -7.37 -3.00 2.85
CA LYS A 32 -7.37 -1.64 3.42
C LYS A 32 -6.51 -0.65 2.62
N VAL A 33 -5.32 -1.07 2.21
CA VAL A 33 -4.37 -0.18 1.51
C VAL A 33 -4.85 0.17 0.10
N LYS A 34 -5.44 -0.79 -0.63
CA LYS A 34 -5.88 -0.58 -2.02
C LYS A 34 -7.14 0.28 -2.12
N SER A 35 -8.03 0.21 -1.13
CA SER A 35 -9.22 1.05 -1.06
C SER A 35 -8.93 2.47 -0.56
N GLN A 36 -7.90 2.64 0.27
CA GLN A 36 -7.48 3.95 0.77
C GLN A 36 -6.74 4.77 -0.29
N THR A 37 -6.01 4.13 -1.22
CA THR A 37 -5.28 4.85 -2.27
C THR A 37 -6.22 5.46 -3.32
N PRO A 38 -6.02 6.73 -3.74
CA PRO A 38 -6.82 7.33 -4.79
C PRO A 38 -6.68 6.55 -6.10
N LYS A 39 -7.80 6.29 -6.77
CA LYS A 39 -7.80 5.55 -8.03
C LYS A 39 -7.36 6.47 -9.17
N VAL A 40 -6.10 6.33 -9.59
CA VAL A 40 -5.58 7.03 -10.77
C VAL A 40 -5.93 6.24 -12.03
N GLU A 41 -6.57 6.91 -12.99
CA GLU A 41 -6.85 6.35 -14.31
C GLU A 41 -5.57 6.20 -15.13
N ALA A 42 -5.54 5.20 -16.01
CA ALA A 42 -4.39 4.98 -16.87
C ALA A 42 -4.31 6.10 -17.91
N GLN A 43 -3.26 6.92 -17.82
CA GLN A 43 -2.97 7.92 -18.86
C GLN A 43 -2.70 7.22 -20.20
N GLU A 44 -3.32 7.71 -21.28
CA GLU A 44 -3.01 7.25 -22.63
C GLU A 44 -1.56 7.61 -22.98
N LYS A 45 -0.72 6.58 -23.14
CA LYS A 45 0.67 6.71 -23.55
C LYS A 45 0.82 6.27 -24.99
N LYS A 46 1.65 6.99 -25.74
CA LYS A 46 2.00 6.63 -27.12
C LYS A 46 2.56 5.20 -27.16
N LYS A 47 2.13 4.44 -28.17
CA LYS A 47 2.56 3.04 -28.36
C LYS A 47 4.08 3.01 -28.54
N THR A 48 4.78 2.32 -27.64
CA THR A 48 6.20 2.02 -27.86
C THR A 48 6.32 0.99 -28.97
N PRO A 49 7.22 1.17 -29.96
CA PRO A 49 7.44 0.16 -30.99
C PRO A 49 7.88 -1.16 -30.34
N LYS A 50 7.51 -2.29 -30.95
CA LYS A 50 7.83 -3.64 -30.45
C LYS A 50 9.02 -4.25 -31.20
N GLY A 51 9.65 -5.27 -30.61
CA GLY A 51 10.71 -6.06 -31.24
C GLY A 51 12.01 -5.29 -31.52
N ARG A 52 12.52 -5.43 -32.75
CA ARG A 52 13.83 -4.88 -33.18
C ARG A 52 13.90 -3.36 -33.08
N ALA A 53 12.82 -2.66 -33.45
CA ALA A 53 12.76 -1.20 -33.37
C ALA A 53 12.95 -0.69 -31.93
N LYS A 54 12.36 -1.38 -30.93
CA LYS A 54 12.57 -1.06 -29.51
C LYS A 54 14.02 -1.25 -29.10
N LYS A 55 14.67 -2.32 -29.56
CA LYS A 55 16.06 -2.63 -29.23
C LYS A 55 17.02 -1.58 -29.80
N ARG A 56 16.78 -1.08 -31.02
CA ARG A 56 17.55 0.03 -31.61
C ARG A 56 17.44 1.31 -30.76
N ILE A 57 16.22 1.68 -30.36
CA ILE A 57 15.99 2.87 -29.53
C ILE A 57 16.69 2.73 -28.16
N LEU A 58 16.63 1.54 -27.55
CA LEU A 58 17.30 1.27 -26.27
C LEU A 58 18.83 1.33 -26.37
N TYR A 59 19.40 0.77 -27.44
CA TYR A 59 20.85 0.81 -27.67
C TYR A 59 21.34 2.25 -27.83
N ASN A 60 20.69 3.03 -28.71
CA ASN A 60 21.04 4.43 -28.92
C ASN A 60 20.93 5.25 -27.62
N ARG A 61 19.87 5.04 -26.83
CA ARG A 61 19.66 5.71 -25.54
C ARG A 61 20.65 5.32 -24.44
N ARG A 62 21.19 4.10 -24.47
CA ARG A 62 22.06 3.59 -23.39
C ARG A 62 23.54 3.82 -23.68
N PHE A 63 23.95 3.74 -24.94
CA PHE A 63 25.35 3.65 -25.31
C PHE A 63 25.82 4.72 -26.29
N VAL A 64 25.00 5.08 -27.28
CA VAL A 64 25.43 6.01 -28.35
C VAL A 64 25.26 7.46 -27.94
N ASN A 65 24.10 7.80 -27.37
CA ASN A 65 23.76 9.19 -27.04
C ASN A 65 24.22 9.62 -25.64
N VAL A 66 24.94 8.74 -24.93
CA VAL A 66 25.34 8.97 -23.52
C VAL A 66 26.83 8.73 -23.40
N THR A 67 27.61 9.80 -23.41
CA THR A 67 29.02 9.79 -23.05
C THR A 67 29.14 9.71 -21.54
N THR A 68 29.18 8.50 -20.98
CA THR A 68 29.65 8.32 -19.60
C THR A 68 31.15 8.58 -19.59
N LEU A 69 31.60 9.55 -18.79
CA LEU A 69 33.01 9.77 -18.47
C LEU A 69 33.67 8.43 -18.10
N PRO A 70 34.96 8.20 -18.43
CA PRO A 70 35.64 6.95 -18.11
C PRO A 70 35.56 6.69 -16.60
N GLY A 71 34.82 5.65 -16.21
CA GLY A 71 34.59 5.26 -14.81
C GLY A 71 33.15 5.46 -14.29
N GLY A 72 32.26 6.15 -15.02
CA GLY A 72 30.89 6.39 -14.58
C GLY A 72 29.89 5.31 -15.02
N LYS A 73 29.50 4.38 -14.14
CA LYS A 73 28.41 3.43 -14.43
C LYS A 73 27.06 4.15 -14.40
N ARG A 74 26.36 4.21 -15.54
CA ARG A 74 25.04 4.85 -15.68
C ARG A 74 24.00 4.23 -14.73
N ARG A 75 23.36 5.05 -13.88
CA ARG A 75 22.16 4.68 -13.12
C ARG A 75 20.97 4.78 -14.09
N MET A 76 20.26 3.67 -14.29
CA MET A 76 19.09 3.58 -15.17
C MET A 76 17.81 3.83 -14.39
#